data_AF-A0A2E7P892-F1
#
_entry.id   AF-A0A2E7P892-F1
#
_cell.length_a   1.000
_cell.length_b   1.000
_cell.length_c   1.000
_cell.angle_alpha   90.00
_cell.angle_beta   90.00
_cell.angle_gamma   90.00
#
_symmetry.space_group_name_H-M   'P 1'
#
loop_
_entity.id
_entity.type
_entity.pdbx_description
1 polymer ?
#
loop_
_entity_poly.entity_id
_entity_poly.type
_entity_poly.pdbx_seq_one_letter_code
_entity_poly.pdbx_strand_id
1 'polypeptide(L)'
;MNTRVKDVVAKLYRPSAQGRQVFALSRGDAERIPLIDGVAMISITAPEKHPAQLPEYKYLLRLSFADVDFLGELSARAAEKLPSAMTKDDAEDILRFTQALPDTIHTLLVHCEGGFSRSAGVVTALRDLYGYAAENARLVQANPSVVKTILEAARPETTKKRKSKR
;
A
#
# COMPACT_ATOMS: atom_id res chain seq x y z
N MET A 1 15.83 6.09 -18.13
CA MET A 1 15.15 5.20 -17.16
C MET A 1 16.09 4.99 -15.97
N ASN A 2 15.70 5.41 -14.77
CA ASN A 2 16.51 5.30 -13.55
C ASN A 2 16.80 3.81 -13.22
N THR A 3 17.95 3.50 -12.61
CA THR A 3 18.38 2.13 -12.26
C THR A 3 17.29 1.38 -11.51
N ARG A 4 16.60 2.06 -10.57
CA ARG A 4 15.49 1.48 -9.81
C ARG A 4 14.36 0.95 -10.69
N VAL A 5 13.90 1.74 -11.67
CA VAL A 5 12.80 1.34 -12.56
C VAL A 5 13.20 0.10 -13.36
N LYS A 6 14.45 0.06 -13.86
CA LYS A 6 14.97 -1.11 -14.59
C LYS A 6 14.98 -2.37 -13.72
N ASP A 7 15.46 -2.24 -12.48
CA ASP A 7 15.52 -3.36 -11.54
C ASP A 7 14.13 -3.90 -11.20
N VAL A 8 13.17 -3.00 -10.96
CA VAL A 8 11.78 -3.39 -10.69
C VAL A 8 11.20 -4.10 -11.90
N VAL A 9 11.29 -3.51 -13.10
CA VAL A 9 10.78 -4.12 -14.33
C VAL A 9 11.36 -5.51 -14.56
N ALA A 10 12.67 -5.71 -14.33
CA ALA A 10 13.29 -7.03 -14.44
C ALA A 10 12.71 -8.06 -13.45
N LYS A 11 12.27 -7.62 -12.26
CA LYS A 11 11.59 -8.47 -11.27
C LYS A 11 10.13 -8.72 -11.61
N LEU A 12 9.46 -7.79 -12.30
CA LEU A 12 8.06 -7.98 -12.73
C LEU A 12 7.91 -9.17 -13.67
N TYR A 13 8.91 -9.43 -14.52
CA TYR A 13 8.96 -10.60 -15.41
C TYR A 13 9.43 -11.90 -14.72
N ARG A 14 9.73 -11.86 -13.42
CA ARG A 14 10.18 -13.03 -12.64
C ARG A 14 9.27 -13.18 -11.42
N PRO A 15 8.11 -13.82 -11.57
CA PRO A 15 7.20 -14.09 -10.45
C PRO A 15 7.91 -14.79 -9.29
N SER A 16 7.51 -14.47 -8.07
CA SER A 16 8.02 -15.16 -6.89
C SER A 16 7.50 -16.60 -6.85
N ALA A 17 8.34 -17.54 -6.42
CA ALA A 17 7.93 -18.94 -6.21
C ALA A 17 7.03 -19.11 -4.97
N GLN A 18 7.00 -18.11 -4.08
CA GLN A 18 6.32 -18.19 -2.77
C GLN A 18 5.03 -17.34 -2.73
N GLY A 19 4.34 -17.21 -3.86
CA GLY A 19 3.12 -16.42 -3.99
C GLY A 19 3.37 -15.03 -4.56
N ARG A 20 2.54 -14.04 -4.20
CA ARG A 20 2.64 -12.70 -4.75
C ARG A 20 3.88 -11.96 -4.25
N GLN A 21 4.44 -11.12 -5.10
CA GLN A 21 5.48 -10.15 -4.73
C GLN A 21 4.88 -8.74 -4.62
N VAL A 22 5.39 -7.96 -3.68
CA VAL A 22 4.95 -6.60 -3.39
C VAL A 22 6.12 -5.62 -3.38
N PHE A 23 5.93 -4.45 -3.99
CA PHE A 23 6.98 -3.43 -4.10
C PHE A 23 6.48 -2.06 -3.66
N ALA A 24 7.30 -1.36 -2.89
CA ALA A 24 7.13 0.06 -2.60
C ALA A 24 7.87 0.89 -3.67
N LEU A 25 7.15 1.84 -4.29
CA LEU A 25 7.66 2.73 -5.32
C LEU A 25 7.40 4.20 -5.00
N SER A 26 8.28 5.07 -5.48
CA SER A 26 8.00 6.51 -5.56
C SER A 26 7.01 6.79 -6.69
N ARG A 27 6.38 7.97 -6.66
CA ARG A 27 5.49 8.41 -7.75
C ARG A 27 6.26 8.44 -9.08
N GLY A 28 7.44 9.04 -9.08
CA GLY A 28 8.27 9.18 -10.27
C GLY A 28 8.74 7.83 -10.85
N ASP A 29 8.89 6.80 -10.02
CA ASP A 29 9.16 5.45 -10.51
C ASP A 29 7.89 4.78 -11.04
N ALA A 30 6.78 4.87 -10.32
CA ALA A 30 5.50 4.24 -10.67
C ALA A 30 4.93 4.75 -12.02
N GLU A 31 5.04 6.05 -12.29
CA GLU A 31 4.63 6.66 -13.56
C GLU A 31 5.51 6.22 -14.76
N ARG A 32 6.65 5.57 -14.49
CA ARG A 32 7.60 5.08 -15.51
C ARG A 32 7.59 3.55 -15.67
N ILE A 33 6.84 2.83 -14.85
CA ILE A 33 6.68 1.38 -15.01
C ILE A 33 5.73 1.14 -16.20
N PRO A 34 6.16 0.38 -17.22
CA PRO A 34 5.28 0.00 -18.31
C PRO A 34 4.15 -0.90 -17.81
N LEU A 35 3.02 -0.89 -18.53
CA LEU A 35 1.94 -1.82 -18.26
C LEU A 35 2.39 -3.24 -18.59
N ILE A 36 2.36 -4.13 -17.59
CA ILE A 36 2.78 -5.54 -17.71
C ILE A 36 1.66 -6.41 -17.17
N ASP A 37 1.34 -7.50 -17.88
CA ASP A 37 0.35 -8.47 -17.44
C ASP A 37 0.75 -9.13 -16.11
N GLY A 38 -0.23 -9.51 -15.30
CA GLY A 38 0.03 -10.09 -13.99
C GLY A 38 0.44 -9.08 -12.91
N VAL A 39 0.40 -7.77 -13.22
CA VAL A 39 0.71 -6.68 -12.29
C VAL A 39 -0.54 -5.87 -11.96
N ALA A 40 -0.76 -5.64 -10.65
CA ALA A 40 -1.75 -4.71 -10.12
C ALA A 40 -1.05 -3.53 -9.42
N MET A 41 -1.79 -2.43 -9.19
CA MET A 41 -1.25 -1.22 -8.59
C MET A 41 -2.17 -0.65 -7.51
N ILE A 42 -1.58 -0.24 -6.39
CA ILE A 42 -2.20 0.65 -5.39
C ILE A 42 -1.49 2.01 -5.46
N SER A 43 -2.26 3.04 -5.78
CA SER A 43 -1.81 4.41 -5.96
C SER A 43 -2.22 5.26 -4.77
N ILE A 44 -1.25 5.70 -3.97
CA ILE A 44 -1.51 6.55 -2.81
C ILE A 44 -0.99 7.96 -3.11
N THR A 45 -1.86 8.94 -3.05
CA THR A 45 -1.49 10.36 -3.19
C THR A 45 -1.82 11.12 -1.91
N ALA A 46 -1.16 12.26 -1.71
CA ALA A 46 -1.59 13.17 -0.65
C ALA A 46 -2.84 13.94 -1.14
N PRO A 47 -3.79 14.32 -0.26
CA PRO A 47 -5.02 15.02 -0.65
C PRO A 47 -4.80 16.29 -1.47
N GLU A 48 -3.69 16.99 -1.24
CA GLU A 48 -3.30 18.21 -1.94
C GLU A 48 -2.62 17.98 -3.30
N LYS A 49 -2.40 16.72 -3.70
CA LYS A 49 -1.67 16.35 -4.92
C LYS A 49 -2.62 15.79 -5.97
N HIS A 50 -2.32 16.11 -7.22
CA HIS A 50 -3.00 15.45 -8.34
C HIS A 50 -2.70 13.95 -8.37
N PRO A 51 -3.65 13.13 -8.86
CA PRO A 51 -3.43 11.71 -9.11
C PRO A 51 -2.14 11.45 -9.91
N ALA A 52 -1.49 10.32 -9.65
CA ALA A 52 -0.35 9.88 -10.44
C ALA A 52 -0.77 9.51 -11.87
N GLN A 53 0.06 9.88 -12.85
CA GLN A 53 -0.11 9.57 -14.26
C GLN A 53 0.36 8.14 -14.54
N LEU A 54 -0.51 7.20 -14.26
CA LEU A 54 -0.24 5.77 -14.41
C LEU A 54 -0.84 5.24 -15.71
N PRO A 55 -0.25 4.19 -16.32
CA PRO A 55 -0.92 3.40 -17.34
C PRO A 55 -2.29 2.87 -16.87
N GLU A 56 -3.12 2.46 -17.82
CA GLU A 56 -4.44 1.87 -17.56
C GLU A 56 -4.33 0.43 -17.03
N TYR A 57 -3.89 0.30 -15.78
CA TYR A 57 -3.89 -0.99 -15.07
C TYR A 57 -5.32 -1.52 -14.94
N LYS A 58 -5.54 -2.77 -15.36
CA LYS A 58 -6.81 -3.48 -15.16
C LYS A 58 -7.22 -3.53 -13.69
N TYR A 59 -6.24 -3.70 -12.80
CA TYR A 59 -6.43 -3.71 -11.35
C TYR A 59 -5.68 -2.53 -10.73
N LEU A 60 -6.41 -1.45 -10.48
CA LEU A 60 -5.88 -0.20 -9.92
C LEU A 60 -6.77 0.28 -8.77
N LEU A 61 -6.20 0.37 -7.57
CA LEU A 61 -6.80 1.07 -6.44
C LEU A 61 -6.18 2.45 -6.31
N ARG A 62 -6.99 3.50 -6.17
CA ARG A 62 -6.52 4.87 -5.91
C ARG A 62 -7.02 5.33 -4.55
N LEU A 63 -6.09 5.75 -3.70
CA LEU A 63 -6.34 6.24 -2.35
C LEU A 63 -5.71 7.62 -2.19
N SER A 64 -6.28 8.40 -1.28
CA SER A 64 -5.83 9.76 -1.00
C SER A 64 -5.78 10.00 0.49
N PHE A 65 -4.58 9.93 1.08
CA PHE A 65 -4.36 10.22 2.50
C PHE A 65 -2.96 10.77 2.76
N ALA A 66 -2.87 11.57 3.82
CA ALA A 66 -1.67 12.25 4.26
C ALA A 66 -0.69 11.28 4.93
N ASP A 67 0.60 11.60 4.84
CA ASP A 67 1.66 10.85 5.49
C ASP A 67 1.78 11.28 6.96
N VAL A 68 0.99 10.65 7.82
CA VAL A 68 0.93 10.96 9.25
C VAL A 68 1.19 9.69 10.05
N ASP A 69 2.16 9.74 10.95
CA ASP A 69 2.42 8.69 11.92
C ASP A 69 1.93 9.14 13.31
N PHE A 70 0.70 8.74 13.66
CA PHE A 70 0.07 9.04 14.94
C PHE A 70 0.50 8.10 16.08
N LEU A 71 1.39 7.14 15.83
CA LEU A 71 2.00 6.31 16.88
C LEU A 71 3.32 6.90 17.40
N GLY A 72 3.94 7.82 16.67
CA GLY A 72 5.11 8.56 17.06
C GLY A 72 4.80 9.97 17.60
N GLU A 73 5.84 10.75 17.85
CA GLU A 73 5.71 12.16 18.19
C GLU A 73 5.26 12.97 16.96
N LEU A 74 4.12 13.64 17.07
CA LEU A 74 3.59 14.48 16.00
C LEU A 74 4.18 15.88 16.07
N SER A 75 4.87 16.28 15.01
CA SER A 75 5.13 17.69 14.76
C SER A 75 3.81 18.46 14.59
N ALA A 76 3.81 19.78 14.84
CA ALA A 76 2.63 20.62 14.63
C ALA A 76 2.05 20.46 13.21
N ARG A 77 2.93 20.37 12.21
CA ARG A 77 2.55 20.14 10.81
C ARG A 77 1.91 18.77 10.57
N ALA A 78 2.35 17.74 11.28
CA ALA A 78 1.76 16.40 11.18
C ALA A 78 0.40 16.35 11.90
N ALA A 79 0.27 17.04 13.03
CA ALA A 79 -0.98 17.16 13.77
C ALA A 79 -2.08 17.85 12.94
N GLU A 80 -1.75 18.91 12.19
CA GLU A 80 -2.68 19.56 11.25
C GLU A 80 -3.20 18.61 10.16
N LYS A 81 -2.42 17.59 9.79
CA LYS A 81 -2.78 16.61 8.75
C LYS A 81 -3.50 15.38 9.29
N LEU A 82 -3.66 15.23 10.61
CA LEU A 82 -4.39 14.12 11.22
C LEU A 82 -5.78 13.88 10.63
N PRO A 83 -6.60 14.91 10.33
CA PRO A 83 -7.92 14.71 9.74
C PRO A 83 -7.88 14.05 8.36
N SER A 84 -6.75 14.12 7.67
CA SER A 84 -6.51 13.46 6.38
C SER A 84 -5.60 12.25 6.48
N ALA A 85 -5.30 11.75 7.68
CA ALA A 85 -4.52 10.53 7.86
C ALA A 85 -5.27 9.32 7.30
N MET A 86 -4.55 8.21 7.15
CA MET A 86 -5.15 6.95 6.72
C MET A 86 -6.25 6.52 7.69
N THR A 87 -7.41 6.16 7.13
CA THR A 87 -8.58 5.71 7.90
C THR A 87 -8.69 4.19 7.89
N LYS A 88 -9.61 3.66 8.71
CA LYS A 88 -9.99 2.24 8.67
C LYS A 88 -10.60 1.86 7.31
N ASP A 89 -11.41 2.75 6.71
CA ASP A 89 -12.04 2.49 5.42
C ASP A 89 -10.99 2.36 4.30
N ASP A 90 -9.97 3.22 4.29
CA ASP A 90 -8.83 3.08 3.37
C ASP A 90 -8.13 1.73 3.54
N ALA A 91 -7.98 1.27 4.79
CA ALA A 91 -7.38 -0.01 5.11
C ALA A 91 -8.22 -1.19 4.61
N GLU A 92 -9.53 -1.13 4.83
CA GLU A 92 -10.48 -2.13 4.34
C GLU A 92 -10.49 -2.20 2.81
N ASP A 93 -10.41 -1.05 2.13
CA ASP A 93 -10.33 -1.00 0.67
C ASP A 93 -9.04 -1.66 0.14
N ILE A 94 -7.89 -1.43 0.80
CA ILE A 94 -6.62 -2.12 0.47
C ILE A 94 -6.77 -3.64 0.62
N LEU A 95 -7.36 -4.09 1.73
CA LEU A 95 -7.52 -5.51 2.03
C LEU A 95 -8.48 -6.17 1.04
N ARG A 96 -9.65 -5.58 0.80
CA ARG A 96 -10.65 -6.06 -0.17
C ARG A 96 -10.07 -6.10 -1.57
N PHE A 97 -9.39 -5.04 -2.00
CA PHE A 97 -8.72 -4.99 -3.30
C PHE A 97 -7.71 -6.13 -3.43
N THR A 98 -6.84 -6.31 -2.43
CA THR A 98 -5.79 -7.34 -2.45
C THR A 98 -6.36 -8.76 -2.48
N GLN A 99 -7.42 -9.01 -1.73
CA GLN A 99 -8.09 -10.32 -1.67
C GLN A 99 -8.89 -10.64 -2.94
N ALA A 100 -9.41 -9.62 -3.61
CA ALA A 100 -10.15 -9.77 -4.86
C ALA A 100 -9.25 -9.96 -6.10
N LEU A 101 -7.94 -9.79 -5.97
CA LEU A 101 -7.01 -10.03 -7.09
C LEU A 101 -7.04 -11.52 -7.49
N PRO A 102 -7.14 -11.84 -8.79
CA PRO A 102 -7.05 -13.24 -9.23
C PRO A 102 -5.63 -13.77 -9.10
N ASP A 103 -5.48 -15.09 -9.15
CA ASP A 103 -4.18 -15.77 -9.04
C ASP A 103 -3.23 -15.42 -10.19
N THR A 104 -3.76 -14.98 -11.33
CA THR A 104 -2.95 -14.48 -12.45
C THR A 104 -2.18 -13.21 -12.11
N ILE A 105 -2.60 -12.46 -11.07
CA ILE A 105 -1.84 -11.30 -10.57
C ILE A 105 -0.81 -11.79 -9.57
N HIS A 106 0.42 -11.90 -10.06
CA HIS A 106 1.58 -12.34 -9.27
C HIS A 106 2.36 -11.18 -8.65
N THR A 107 2.14 -9.94 -9.09
CA THR A 107 2.84 -8.77 -8.55
C THR A 107 1.88 -7.64 -8.20
N LEU A 108 2.06 -7.05 -7.02
CA LEU A 108 1.33 -5.87 -6.59
C LEU A 108 2.32 -4.73 -6.31
N LEU A 109 2.21 -3.67 -7.11
CA LEU A 109 2.96 -2.44 -6.92
C LEU A 109 2.18 -1.52 -5.99
N VAL A 110 2.86 -0.91 -5.02
CA VAL A 110 2.28 0.11 -4.15
C VAL A 110 3.15 1.35 -4.24
N HIS A 111 2.58 2.48 -4.61
CA HIS A 111 3.32 3.72 -4.67
C HIS A 111 2.73 4.80 -3.77
N CYS A 112 3.61 5.68 -3.29
CA CYS A 112 3.22 6.96 -2.73
C CYS A 112 4.06 8.07 -3.39
N GLU A 113 4.19 9.25 -2.77
CA GLU A 113 5.03 10.31 -3.32
C GLU A 113 6.51 9.90 -3.35
N GLY A 114 7.10 9.64 -2.18
CA GLY A 114 8.53 9.31 -2.05
C GLY A 114 8.85 7.81 -2.09
N GLY A 115 7.86 6.95 -1.87
CA GLY A 115 8.03 5.49 -1.96
C GLY A 115 8.66 4.78 -0.78
N PHE A 116 8.78 5.46 0.37
CA PHE A 116 9.47 4.92 1.56
C PHE A 116 8.64 4.92 2.84
N SER A 117 7.55 5.71 2.92
CA SER A 117 6.74 5.87 4.13
C SER A 117 5.37 5.19 4.01
N ARG A 118 4.38 5.85 3.38
CA ARG A 118 3.02 5.28 3.17
C ARG A 118 3.02 3.97 2.41
N SER A 119 3.61 3.92 1.22
CA SER A 119 3.63 2.70 0.39
C SER A 119 4.41 1.57 1.06
N ALA A 120 5.52 1.89 1.73
CA ALA A 120 6.26 0.91 2.52
C ALA A 120 5.44 0.39 3.70
N GLY A 121 4.64 1.24 4.36
CA GLY A 121 3.70 0.81 5.40
C GLY A 121 2.68 -0.22 4.90
N VAL A 122 2.08 0.03 3.73
CA VAL A 122 1.17 -0.92 3.10
C VAL A 122 1.90 -2.22 2.75
N VAL A 123 3.07 -2.14 2.12
CA VAL A 123 3.86 -3.33 1.73
C VAL A 123 4.26 -4.16 2.94
N THR A 124 4.68 -3.53 4.04
CA THR A 124 4.98 -4.19 5.31
C THR A 124 3.75 -4.93 5.84
N ALA A 125 2.59 -4.28 5.89
CA ALA A 125 1.37 -4.92 6.38
C ALA A 125 0.95 -6.11 5.50
N LEU A 126 1.04 -6.00 4.18
CA LEU A 126 0.68 -7.09 3.26
C LEU A 126 1.66 -8.26 3.36
N ARG A 127 2.97 -7.99 3.54
CA ARG A 127 3.97 -9.02 3.85
C ARG A 127 3.60 -9.74 5.15
N ASP A 128 3.27 -8.99 6.21
CA ASP A 128 3.03 -9.56 7.53
C ASP A 128 1.71 -10.36 7.58
N LEU A 129 0.68 -9.95 6.82
CA LEU A 129 -0.61 -10.65 6.74
C LEU A 129 -0.59 -11.87 5.84
N TYR A 130 0.06 -11.77 4.67
CA TYR A 130 -0.10 -12.75 3.59
C TYR A 130 1.21 -13.46 3.21
N GLY A 131 2.35 -13.11 3.83
CA GLY A 131 3.65 -13.70 3.52
C GLY A 131 4.20 -13.29 2.15
N TYR A 132 3.68 -12.21 1.54
CA TYR A 132 4.14 -11.77 0.22
C TYR A 132 5.62 -11.41 0.19
N ALA A 133 6.29 -11.73 -0.92
CA ALA A 133 7.71 -11.44 -1.09
C ALA A 133 7.92 -9.91 -1.23
N ALA A 134 8.74 -9.32 -0.35
CA ALA A 134 8.99 -7.88 -0.31
C ALA A 134 10.49 -7.56 -0.18
N GLU A 135 10.90 -6.39 -0.66
CA GLU A 135 12.27 -5.89 -0.50
C GLU A 135 12.46 -5.26 0.88
N ASN A 136 12.81 -6.05 1.90
CA ASN A 136 12.93 -5.57 3.30
C ASN A 136 13.79 -4.31 3.47
N ALA A 137 14.87 -4.17 2.69
CA ALA A 137 15.73 -2.99 2.71
C ALA A 137 15.02 -1.68 2.31
N ARG A 138 13.87 -1.76 1.63
CA ARG A 138 13.02 -0.63 1.26
C ARG A 138 11.93 -0.31 2.29
N LEU A 139 11.76 -1.15 3.30
CA LEU A 139 10.70 -1.03 4.30
C LEU A 139 11.15 -0.37 5.61
N VAL A 140 12.41 0.07 5.68
CA VAL A 140 13.02 0.63 6.89
C VAL A 140 12.27 1.89 7.40
N GLN A 141 11.69 2.67 6.50
CA GLN A 141 10.96 3.90 6.82
C GLN A 141 9.43 3.73 6.76
N ALA A 142 8.95 2.48 6.74
CA ALA A 142 7.52 2.19 6.69
C ALA A 142 6.78 2.90 7.83
N ASN A 143 5.73 3.64 7.48
CA ASN A 143 4.92 4.37 8.44
C ASN A 143 4.21 3.38 9.39
N PRO A 144 4.55 3.36 10.70
CA PRO A 144 3.97 2.42 11.66
C PRO A 144 2.45 2.55 11.80
N SER A 145 1.91 3.77 11.69
CA SER A 145 0.47 4.01 11.76
C SER A 145 -0.27 3.37 10.58
N VAL A 146 0.29 3.46 9.37
CA VAL A 146 -0.27 2.77 8.19
C VAL A 146 -0.26 1.25 8.39
N VAL A 147 0.86 0.70 8.88
CA VAL A 147 0.98 -0.73 9.17
C VAL A 147 -0.09 -1.17 10.18
N LYS A 148 -0.15 -0.49 11.33
CA LYS A 148 -1.08 -0.82 12.41
C LYS A 148 -2.53 -0.76 11.94
N THR A 149 -2.91 0.29 11.21
CA THR A 149 -4.29 0.47 10.74
C THR A 149 -4.75 -0.69 9.86
N ILE A 150 -3.87 -1.17 8.95
CA ILE A 150 -4.17 -2.33 8.10
C ILE A 150 -4.26 -3.62 8.92
N LEU A 151 -3.30 -3.84 9.83
CA LEU A 151 -3.32 -5.04 10.67
C LEU A 151 -4.55 -5.08 11.59
N GLU A 152 -5.00 -3.93 12.10
CA GLU A 152 -6.21 -3.83 12.91
C GLU A 152 -7.48 -4.03 12.09
N ALA A 153 -7.56 -3.47 10.87
CA ALA A 153 -8.67 -3.69 9.95
C ALA A 153 -8.80 -5.15 9.50
N ALA A 154 -7.69 -5.90 9.45
CA ALA A 154 -7.69 -7.33 9.12
C ALA A 154 -8.16 -8.23 10.28
N ARG A 155 -8.22 -7.72 11.52
CA ARG A 155 -8.69 -8.53 12.65
C ARG A 155 -10.21 -8.72 12.53
N PRO A 156 -10.71 -9.94 12.76
CA PRO A 156 -12.15 -10.16 12.81
C PRO A 156 -12.75 -9.31 13.94
N GLU A 157 -13.80 -8.53 13.62
CA GLU A 157 -14.57 -7.78 14.61
C GLU A 157 -15.03 -8.77 15.70
N THR A 158 -14.41 -8.70 16.88
CA THR A 158 -14.90 -9.45 18.04
C THR A 158 -16.33 -9.01 18.27
N THR A 159 -17.23 -9.98 18.22
CA THR A 159 -18.67 -9.83 18.14
C THR A 159 -19.14 -8.80 19.17
N LYS A 160 -19.63 -7.63 18.71
CA LYS A 160 -20.46 -6.76 19.55
C LYS A 160 -21.61 -7.61 20.05
N LYS A 161 -21.55 -8.06 21.31
CA LYS A 161 -22.68 -8.62 22.05
C LYS A 161 -23.81 -7.60 21.91
N ARG A 162 -24.75 -7.87 21.00
CA ARG A 162 -26.10 -7.30 21.06
C ARG A 162 -26.66 -7.73 22.40
N LYS A 163 -26.51 -6.90 23.43
CA LYS A 163 -27.38 -6.95 24.61
C LYS A 163 -28.76 -6.50 24.15
N SER A 164 -29.49 -7.46 23.58
CA SER A 164 -30.93 -7.48 23.47
C SER A 164 -31.41 -8.54 24.45
N LYS A 165 -32.40 -8.16 25.26
CA LYS A 165 -33.07 -8.85 26.39
C LYS A 165 -32.70 -8.15 27.72
N ARG A 166 -33.64 -7.62 28.47
CA ARG A 166 -35.11 -7.71 28.45
C ARG A 166 -35.67 -6.50 29.20
#